data_AF-U6L3G9-F1
#
_entry.id   AF-U6L3G9-F1
#
_cell.length_a   1.000
_cell.length_b   1.000
_cell.length_c   1.000
_cell.angle_alpha   90.00
_cell.angle_beta   90.00
_cell.angle_gamma   90.00
#
_symmetry.space_group_name_H-M   'P 1'
#
loop_
_entity.id
_entity.type
_entity.pdbx_description
1 polymer ?
#
loop_
_entity_poly.entity_id
_entity_poly.type
_entity_poly.pdbx_seq_one_letter_code
_entity_poly.pdbx_strand_id
1 'polypeptide(L)'
;MLRKMLRNIPHCLTEADIKEVAENTQAFVAADLALLLRTAATAALRKSLLLQQQQQQQQRALGRGDFAAALRAVRPSGLKALACEVPQVTWEDIGGYCGAKLLLQQCVEWPVSHSSSFQQLRLLPPKGLLLYGPPGCSKTLLAKAVATESKMNFLSVKGPELFSKWVGESEKAIRDLF
;
A
#
# COMPACT_ATOMS: atom_id res chain seq x y z
N MET A 1 -4.93 -15.65 0.77
CA MET A 1 -4.37 -16.05 -0.56
C MET A 1 -2.92 -16.48 -0.47
N LEU A 2 -2.03 -15.64 0.08
CA LEU A 2 -0.58 -15.89 0.22
C LEU A 2 -0.25 -17.28 0.83
N ARG A 3 -0.89 -17.65 1.95
CA ARG A 3 -0.74 -18.98 2.58
C ARG A 3 -1.01 -20.16 1.64
N LYS A 4 -2.00 -20.02 0.75
CA LYS A 4 -2.36 -21.09 -0.20
C LYS A 4 -1.27 -21.29 -1.26
N MET A 5 -0.61 -20.21 -1.66
CA MET A 5 0.48 -20.25 -2.65
C MET A 5 1.80 -20.75 -2.03
N LEU A 6 2.04 -20.43 -0.75
CA LEU A 6 3.20 -20.90 0.00
C LEU A 6 3.17 -22.39 0.35
N ARG A 7 2.00 -23.04 0.29
CA ARG A 7 1.82 -24.45 0.67
C ARG A 7 2.69 -25.41 -0.15
N ASN A 8 3.00 -25.05 -1.40
CA ASN A 8 3.78 -25.88 -2.33
C ASN A 8 5.24 -25.41 -2.47
N ILE A 9 5.70 -24.52 -1.59
CA ILE A 9 7.04 -23.91 -1.69
C ILE A 9 7.76 -24.11 -0.36
N PRO A 10 8.99 -24.67 -0.33
CA PRO A 10 9.76 -24.79 0.90
C PRO A 10 10.16 -23.40 1.42
N HIS A 11 9.67 -23.04 2.61
CA HIS A 11 9.91 -21.76 3.27
C HIS A 11 10.18 -21.93 4.78
N CYS A 12 10.96 -21.01 5.35
CA CYS A 12 11.23 -20.93 6.80
C CYS A 12 10.50 -19.75 7.46
N LEU A 13 9.42 -19.26 6.86
CA LEU A 13 8.67 -18.11 7.37
C LEU A 13 7.83 -18.49 8.58
N THR A 14 7.87 -17.68 9.62
CA THR A 14 6.94 -17.76 10.75
C THR A 14 5.60 -17.13 10.40
N GLU A 15 4.56 -17.39 11.21
CA GLU A 15 3.25 -16.76 11.05
C GLU A 15 3.32 -15.22 11.16
N ALA A 16 4.26 -14.68 11.93
CA ALA A 16 4.51 -13.24 12.01
C ALA A 16 5.04 -12.70 10.67
N ASP A 17 5.99 -13.41 10.05
CA ASP A 17 6.56 -13.01 8.76
C ASP A 17 5.53 -13.07 7.63
N ILE A 18 4.64 -14.07 7.64
CA ILE A 18 3.56 -14.20 6.66
C ILE A 18 2.58 -13.02 6.78
N LYS A 19 2.26 -12.60 8.01
CA LYS A 19 1.42 -11.42 8.26
C LYS A 19 2.09 -10.14 7.74
N GLU A 20 3.38 -9.95 8.05
CA GLU A 20 4.13 -8.78 7.58
C GLU A 20 4.19 -8.71 6.04
N VAL A 21 4.43 -9.84 5.36
CA VAL A 21 4.41 -9.88 3.89
C VAL A 21 3.01 -9.59 3.36
N ALA A 22 1.95 -10.07 4.01
CA ALA A 22 0.57 -9.79 3.62
C ALA A 22 0.22 -8.30 3.80
N GLU A 23 0.66 -7.67 4.89
CA GLU A 23 0.47 -6.25 5.14
C GLU A 23 1.14 -5.38 4.07
N ASN A 24 2.29 -5.82 3.55
CA ASN A 24 3.03 -5.11 2.51
C ASN A 24 2.57 -5.43 1.07
N THR A 25 1.60 -6.33 0.88
CA THR A 25 1.15 -6.78 -0.45
C THR A 25 -0.34 -6.50 -0.72
N GLN A 26 -0.93 -5.54 0.00
CA GLN A 26 -2.36 -5.21 -0.11
C GLN A 26 -2.80 -4.81 -1.53
N ALA A 27 -1.90 -4.26 -2.35
CA ALA A 27 -2.18 -3.86 -3.72
C ALA A 27 -1.83 -4.91 -4.79
N PHE A 28 -1.37 -6.10 -4.39
CA PHE A 28 -0.92 -7.15 -5.31
C PHE A 28 -2.10 -8.02 -5.75
N VAL A 29 -2.21 -8.25 -7.06
CA VAL A 29 -3.13 -9.23 -7.62
C VAL A 29 -2.53 -10.63 -7.51
N ALA A 30 -3.35 -11.67 -7.67
CA ALA A 30 -2.92 -13.07 -7.73
C ALA A 30 -1.66 -13.32 -8.58
N ALA A 31 -1.60 -12.69 -9.76
CA ALA A 31 -0.48 -12.79 -10.69
C ALA A 31 0.79 -12.11 -10.13
N ASP A 32 0.64 -10.97 -9.46
CA ASP A 32 1.76 -10.25 -8.84
C ASP A 32 2.32 -11.04 -7.66
N LEU A 33 1.45 -11.66 -6.85
CA LEU A 33 1.87 -12.55 -5.77
C LEU A 33 2.63 -13.76 -6.30
N ALA A 34 2.19 -14.34 -7.42
CA ALA A 34 2.91 -15.43 -8.08
C ALA A 34 4.30 -14.98 -8.57
N LEU A 35 4.39 -13.77 -9.15
CA LEU A 35 5.64 -13.19 -9.60
C LEU A 35 6.57 -12.85 -8.43
N LEU A 36 6.03 -12.33 -7.33
CA LEU A 36 6.76 -12.05 -6.09
C LEU A 36 7.40 -13.33 -5.55
N LEU A 37 6.64 -14.42 -5.47
CA LEU A 37 7.14 -15.72 -5.01
C LEU A 37 8.24 -16.27 -5.92
N ARG A 38 8.07 -16.15 -7.24
CA ARG A 38 9.10 -16.58 -8.21
C ARG A 38 10.38 -15.77 -8.08
N THR A 39 10.26 -14.45 -7.91
CA THR A 39 11.41 -13.54 -7.73
C THR A 39 12.13 -13.77 -6.40
N ALA A 40 11.39 -14.06 -5.33
CA ALA A 40 11.97 -14.44 -4.05
C ALA A 40 12.72 -15.79 -4.18
N ALA A 41 12.11 -16.77 -4.85
CA ALA A 41 12.72 -18.08 -5.05
C ALA A 41 14.01 -18.00 -5.87
N THR A 42 14.03 -17.19 -6.93
CA THR A 42 15.27 -16.98 -7.72
C THR A 42 16.33 -16.24 -6.92
N ALA A 43 15.96 -15.28 -6.07
CA ALA A 43 16.91 -14.62 -5.16
C ALA A 43 17.53 -15.62 -4.16
N ALA A 44 16.72 -16.50 -3.59
CA ALA A 44 17.19 -17.56 -2.69
C ALA A 44 18.12 -18.55 -3.41
N LEU A 45 17.74 -19.00 -4.61
CA LEU A 45 18.55 -19.89 -5.45
C LEU A 45 19.89 -19.26 -5.85
N ARG A 46 19.90 -17.97 -6.21
CA ARG A 46 21.13 -17.26 -6.56
C ARG A 46 22.10 -17.20 -5.38
N LYS A 47 21.58 -17.01 -4.15
CA LYS A 47 22.41 -17.07 -2.94
C LYS A 47 22.94 -18.48 -2.68
N SER A 48 22.15 -19.53 -2.86
CA SER A 48 22.63 -20.91 -2.67
C SER A 48 23.69 -21.31 -3.69
N LEU A 49 23.57 -20.86 -4.94
CA LEU A 49 24.59 -21.10 -5.99
C LEU A 49 25.94 -20.43 -5.66
N LEU A 50 25.92 -19.22 -5.10
CA LEU A 50 27.14 -18.54 -4.64
C LEU A 50 27.79 -19.29 -3.47
N LEU A 51 26.99 -19.84 -2.56
CA LEU A 51 27.48 -20.61 -1.42
C LEU A 51 27.95 -22.03 -1.80
N GLN A 52 27.45 -22.61 -2.89
CA GLN A 52 27.97 -23.88 -3.43
C GLN A 52 29.43 -23.77 -3.86
N GLN A 53 29.88 -22.59 -4.31
CA GLN A 53 31.31 -22.35 -4.56
C GLN A 53 32.16 -22.43 -3.27
N GLN A 54 31.53 -22.36 -2.10
CA GLN A 54 32.16 -22.44 -0.78
C GLN A 54 31.90 -23.77 -0.04
N GLN A 55 31.58 -24.86 -0.75
CA GLN A 55 31.41 -26.22 -0.20
C GLN A 55 30.36 -26.39 0.92
N GLN A 56 29.40 -25.47 1.08
CA GLN A 56 28.25 -25.66 1.97
C GLN A 56 27.00 -25.99 1.16
N GLN A 57 26.67 -27.29 1.05
CA GLN A 57 25.38 -27.76 0.52
C GLN A 57 24.31 -27.67 1.62
N GLN A 58 23.60 -26.54 1.66
CA GLN A 58 22.33 -26.44 2.40
C GLN A 58 21.19 -26.15 1.42
N GLN A 59 20.19 -27.04 1.38
CA GLN A 59 18.89 -26.76 0.78
C GLN A 59 18.27 -25.60 1.54
N ARG A 60 18.36 -24.39 0.99
CA ARG A 60 17.88 -23.19 1.65
C ARG A 60 16.43 -22.95 1.25
N ALA A 61 15.54 -23.07 2.23
CA ALA A 61 14.17 -22.65 2.10
C ALA A 61 14.07 -21.11 2.03
N LEU A 62 12.99 -20.61 1.45
CA LEU A 62 12.73 -19.17 1.34
C LEU A 62 12.70 -18.50 2.71
N GLY A 63 13.50 -17.45 2.86
CA GLY A 63 13.58 -16.64 4.09
C GLY A 63 13.00 -15.24 3.92
N ARG A 64 12.79 -14.56 5.05
CA ARG A 64 12.29 -13.17 5.11
C ARG A 64 13.11 -12.20 4.26
N GLY A 65 14.45 -12.37 4.24
CA GLY A 65 15.35 -11.53 3.45
C GLY A 65 15.18 -11.64 1.93
N ASP A 66 14.69 -12.78 1.43
CA ASP A 66 14.43 -12.97 0.00
C ASP A 66 13.11 -12.31 -0.42
N PHE A 67 12.11 -12.34 0.45
CA PHE A 67 10.86 -11.59 0.28
C PHE A 67 11.09 -10.08 0.29
N ALA A 68 11.91 -9.58 1.22
CA ALA A 68 12.26 -8.16 1.26
C ALA A 68 12.95 -7.70 -0.04
N ALA A 69 13.81 -8.54 -0.62
CA ALA A 69 14.44 -8.25 -1.92
C ALA A 69 13.43 -8.31 -3.07
N ALA A 70 12.54 -9.30 -3.07
CA ALA A 70 11.51 -9.45 -4.10
C ALA A 70 10.49 -8.31 -4.09
N LEU A 71 10.10 -7.82 -2.92
CA LEU A 71 9.18 -6.68 -2.76
C LEU A 71 9.76 -5.38 -3.34
N ARG A 72 11.09 -5.23 -3.37
CA ARG A 72 11.75 -4.09 -4.03
C ARG A 72 11.75 -4.20 -5.55
N ALA A 73 11.71 -5.42 -6.08
CA ALA A 73 11.80 -5.68 -7.52
C ALA A 73 10.44 -5.77 -8.21
N VAL A 74 9.43 -6.31 -7.53
CA VAL A 74 8.10 -6.54 -8.10
C VAL A 74 7.17 -5.38 -7.76
N ARG A 75 6.65 -4.71 -8.79
CA ARG A 75 5.58 -3.71 -8.63
C ARG A 75 4.21 -4.36 -8.84
N PRO A 76 3.20 -4.01 -8.04
CA PRO A 76 1.83 -4.48 -8.23
C PRO A 76 1.26 -4.01 -9.58
N SER A 77 0.60 -4.91 -10.30
CA SER A 77 -0.10 -4.62 -11.55
C SER A 77 -1.47 -3.99 -11.32
N GLY A 78 -2.10 -4.27 -10.17
CA GLY A 78 -3.37 -3.64 -9.77
C GLY A 78 -3.30 -2.11 -9.68
N LEU A 79 -2.10 -1.55 -9.52
CA LEU A 79 -1.85 -0.10 -9.48
C LEU A 79 -1.40 0.50 -10.82
N LYS A 80 -1.32 -0.27 -11.91
CA LYS A 80 -0.84 0.27 -13.20
C LYS A 80 -1.86 1.19 -13.90
N ALA A 81 -3.15 1.08 -13.58
CA ALA A 81 -4.19 1.91 -14.20
C ALA A 81 -4.44 3.22 -13.45
N LEU A 82 -4.08 3.30 -12.17
CA LEU A 82 -4.40 4.40 -11.27
C LEU A 82 -3.20 4.63 -10.37
N ALA A 83 -2.61 5.83 -10.41
CA ALA A 83 -1.45 6.22 -9.61
C ALA A 83 -1.81 6.28 -8.12
N CYS A 84 -2.06 5.11 -7.53
CA CYS A 84 -2.19 4.94 -6.09
C CYS A 84 -0.79 5.05 -5.50
N GLU A 85 -0.51 6.19 -4.89
CA GLU A 85 0.69 6.37 -4.10
C GLU A 85 0.37 5.83 -2.69
N VAL A 86 1.31 5.08 -2.10
CA VAL A 86 1.30 4.85 -0.66
C VAL A 86 2.21 5.91 -0.05
N PRO A 87 1.68 7.06 0.41
CA PRO A 87 2.51 8.10 1.01
C PRO A 87 3.27 7.54 2.21
N GLN A 88 4.49 8.04 2.43
CA GLN A 88 5.37 7.67 3.55
C GLN A 88 5.47 8.82 4.57
N VAL A 89 4.44 9.67 4.64
CA VAL A 89 4.42 10.85 5.51
C VAL A 89 3.59 10.50 6.74
N THR A 90 4.10 10.79 7.93
CA THR A 90 3.43 10.50 9.21
C THR A 90 2.92 11.78 9.86
N TRP A 91 2.14 11.66 10.94
CA TRP A 91 1.73 12.83 11.72
C TRP A 91 2.89 13.58 12.37
N GLU A 92 4.00 12.88 12.64
CA GLU A 92 5.21 13.42 13.26
C GLU A 92 5.97 14.37 12.33
N ASP A 93 5.88 14.12 11.02
CA ASP A 93 6.53 14.94 9.98
C ASP A 93 5.88 16.33 9.82
N ILE A 94 4.72 16.57 10.45
CA ILE A 94 3.95 17.81 10.31
C ILE A 94 3.91 18.56 11.65
N GLY A 95 4.59 19.70 11.75
CA GLY A 95 4.50 20.55 12.94
C GLY A 95 3.14 21.26 13.06
N GLY A 96 2.60 21.34 14.28
CA GLY A 96 1.40 22.14 14.61
C GLY A 96 0.06 21.55 14.16
N TYR A 97 -0.90 22.44 13.84
CA TYR A 97 -2.23 22.11 13.32
C TYR A 97 -3.08 21.13 14.16
N CYS A 98 -2.93 21.13 15.49
CA CYS A 98 -3.58 20.15 16.38
C CYS A 98 -5.09 20.00 16.13
N GLY A 99 -5.81 21.11 15.95
CA GLY A 99 -7.25 21.07 15.64
C GLY A 99 -7.58 20.45 14.28
N ALA A 100 -6.81 20.77 13.24
CA ALA A 100 -7.04 20.21 11.90
C ALA A 100 -6.64 18.72 11.84
N LYS A 101 -5.54 18.33 12.51
CA LYS A 101 -5.15 16.92 12.65
C LYS A 101 -6.25 16.11 13.32
N LEU A 102 -6.75 16.60 14.45
CA LEU A 102 -7.83 15.93 15.18
C LEU A 102 -9.08 15.78 14.30
N LEU A 103 -9.50 16.85 13.62
CA LEU A 103 -10.67 16.80 12.74
C LEU A 103 -10.49 15.78 11.60
N LEU A 104 -9.31 15.72 11.00
CA LEU A 104 -8.99 14.73 9.97
C LEU A 104 -9.03 13.29 10.51
N GLN A 105 -8.47 13.04 11.70
CA GLN A 105 -8.55 11.74 12.37
C GLN A 105 -10.00 11.34 12.65
N GLN A 106 -10.81 12.27 13.15
CA GLN A 106 -12.23 12.04 13.43
C GLN A 106 -13.04 11.72 12.19
N CYS A 107 -12.74 12.39 11.08
CA CYS A 107 -13.50 12.23 9.86
C CYS A 107 -13.05 11.04 9.01
N VAL A 108 -11.78 10.63 9.07
CA VAL A 108 -11.23 9.59 8.19
C VAL A 108 -10.83 8.33 8.96
N GLU A 109 -10.06 8.49 10.04
CA GLU A 109 -9.50 7.35 10.78
C GLU A 109 -10.57 6.68 11.65
N TRP A 110 -11.39 7.46 12.36
CA TRP A 110 -12.39 6.93 13.29
C TRP A 110 -13.48 6.09 12.63
N PRO A 111 -14.08 6.48 11.49
CA PRO A 111 -15.07 5.63 10.82
C PRO A 111 -14.52 4.27 10.39
N VAL A 112 -13.22 4.20 10.09
CA VAL A 112 -12.56 2.97 9.66
C VAL A 112 -12.15 2.11 10.85
N SER A 113 -11.57 2.72 11.89
CA SER A 113 -11.18 2.01 13.11
C SER A 113 -12.36 1.60 13.99
N HIS A 114 -13.46 2.38 14.00
CA HIS A 114 -14.62 2.19 14.89
C HIS A 114 -15.94 1.97 14.13
N SER A 115 -15.89 1.24 13.00
CA SER A 115 -17.06 0.99 12.15
C SER A 115 -18.27 0.41 12.91
N SER A 116 -18.05 -0.49 13.88
CA SER A 116 -19.12 -1.08 14.70
C SER A 116 -19.88 -0.03 15.53
N SER A 117 -19.17 0.90 16.17
CA SER A 117 -19.78 1.98 16.96
C SER A 117 -20.59 2.92 16.07
N PHE A 118 -20.09 3.24 14.87
CA PHE A 118 -20.82 4.05 13.89
C PHE A 118 -22.13 3.39 13.45
N GLN A 119 -22.13 2.07 13.23
CA GLN A 119 -23.33 1.32 12.88
C GLN A 119 -24.35 1.28 14.03
N GLN A 120 -23.89 1.03 15.25
CA GLN A 120 -24.77 0.98 16.44
C GLN A 120 -25.44 2.33 16.70
N LEU A 121 -24.67 3.41 16.57
CA LEU A 121 -25.15 4.78 16.77
C LEU A 121 -25.88 5.34 15.54
N ARG A 122 -25.97 4.58 14.44
CA ARG A 122 -26.55 4.99 13.15
C ARG A 122 -25.96 6.31 12.63
N LEU A 123 -24.67 6.51 12.86
CA LEU A 123 -23.92 7.67 12.38
C LEU A 123 -23.45 7.41 10.96
N LEU A 124 -23.61 8.41 10.09
CA LEU A 124 -23.09 8.37 8.74
C LEU A 124 -21.68 8.95 8.72
N PRO A 125 -20.69 8.25 8.13
CA PRO A 125 -19.37 8.81 7.97
C PRO A 125 -19.40 10.01 7.01
N PRO A 126 -18.53 11.01 7.23
CA PRO A 126 -18.45 12.16 6.32
C PRO A 126 -18.02 11.71 4.92
N LYS A 127 -18.68 12.27 3.90
CA LYS A 127 -18.45 11.87 2.49
C LYS A 127 -17.27 12.57 1.83
N GLY A 128 -16.80 13.68 2.38
CA GLY A 128 -15.74 14.47 1.80
C GLY A 128 -15.26 15.57 2.73
N LEU A 129 -14.01 16.00 2.52
CA LEU A 129 -13.32 17.02 3.30
C LEU A 129 -12.68 18.02 2.34
N LEU A 130 -12.81 19.32 2.65
CA LEU A 130 -12.18 20.39 1.88
C LEU A 130 -11.09 21.05 2.72
N LEU A 131 -9.84 20.86 2.31
CA LEU A 131 -8.69 21.57 2.90
C LEU A 131 -8.41 22.84 2.08
N TYR A 132 -8.59 24.01 2.69
CA TYR A 132 -8.35 25.30 2.06
C TYR A 132 -7.40 26.17 2.89
N GLY A 133 -6.74 27.12 2.23
CA GLY A 133 -5.80 28.06 2.87
C GLY A 133 -4.67 28.48 1.93
N PRO A 134 -3.83 29.46 2.34
CA PRO A 134 -2.75 29.99 1.51
C PRO A 134 -1.73 28.90 1.09
N PRO A 135 -1.02 29.07 -0.03
CA PRO A 135 0.00 28.11 -0.45
C PRO A 135 1.08 27.97 0.63
N GLY A 136 1.66 26.77 0.76
CA GLY A 136 2.71 26.50 1.76
C GLY A 136 2.23 26.00 3.14
N CYS A 137 0.94 26.05 3.46
CA CYS A 137 0.41 25.55 4.75
C CYS A 137 0.12 24.03 4.77
N SER A 138 1.05 23.20 4.27
CA SER A 138 1.06 21.72 4.42
C SER A 138 -0.25 20.93 4.13
N LYS A 139 -1.26 21.52 3.46
CA LYS A 139 -2.56 20.87 3.16
C LYS A 139 -2.41 19.50 2.46
N THR A 140 -1.57 19.45 1.43
CA THR A 140 -1.29 18.20 0.70
C THR A 140 -0.53 17.19 1.56
N LEU A 141 0.36 17.65 2.45
CA LEU A 141 1.07 16.77 3.38
C LEU A 141 0.13 16.21 4.44
N LEU A 142 -0.80 17.01 4.98
CA LEU A 142 -1.83 16.55 5.91
C LEU A 142 -2.70 15.46 5.29
N ALA A 143 -3.13 15.63 4.04
CA ALA A 143 -3.90 14.61 3.33
C ALA A 143 -3.11 13.31 3.13
N LYS A 144 -1.81 13.42 2.79
CA LYS A 144 -0.91 12.26 2.66
C LYS A 144 -0.71 11.55 4.01
N ALA A 145 -0.52 12.30 5.10
CA ALA A 145 -0.32 11.73 6.44
C ALA A 145 -1.53 10.94 6.93
N VAL A 146 -2.74 11.48 6.76
CA VAL A 146 -4.00 10.76 7.07
C VAL A 146 -4.07 9.42 6.35
N ALA A 147 -3.73 9.40 5.06
CA ALA A 147 -3.80 8.19 4.25
C ALA A 147 -2.77 7.14 4.71
N THR A 148 -1.55 7.56 5.02
CA THR A 148 -0.49 6.69 5.57
C THR A 148 -0.91 6.06 6.89
N GLU A 149 -1.41 6.87 7.82
CA GLU A 149 -1.76 6.45 9.18
C GLU A 149 -2.99 5.54 9.19
N SER A 150 -3.96 5.84 8.34
CA SER A 150 -5.14 5.00 8.15
C SER A 150 -4.87 3.74 7.29
N LYS A 151 -3.63 3.55 6.82
CA LYS A 151 -3.22 2.48 5.90
C LYS A 151 -4.13 2.38 4.67
N MET A 152 -4.55 3.55 4.15
CA MET A 152 -5.43 3.66 2.99
C MET A 152 -4.65 3.93 1.72
N ASN A 153 -5.24 3.50 0.61
CA ASN A 153 -4.79 3.85 -0.73
C ASN A 153 -5.02 5.36 -0.98
N PHE A 154 -3.98 6.10 -1.37
CA PHE A 154 -4.08 7.53 -1.67
C PHE A 154 -4.10 7.75 -3.18
N LEU A 155 -5.26 8.15 -3.70
CA LEU A 155 -5.44 8.53 -5.09
C LEU A 155 -5.31 10.05 -5.21
N SER A 156 -4.17 10.51 -5.71
CA SER A 156 -3.93 11.93 -5.98
C SER A 156 -4.25 12.24 -7.42
N VAL A 157 -5.21 13.12 -7.65
CA VAL A 157 -5.57 13.57 -9.00
C VAL A 157 -5.42 15.08 -9.08
N LYS A 158 -4.53 15.54 -9.96
CA LYS A 158 -4.40 16.99 -10.19
C LYS A 158 -5.43 17.42 -11.21
N GLY A 159 -6.05 18.59 -11.01
CA GLY A 159 -7.04 19.15 -11.95
C GLY A 159 -6.59 19.09 -13.42
N PRO A 160 -5.36 19.53 -13.78
CA PRO A 160 -4.86 19.44 -15.15
C PRO A 160 -4.72 18.02 -15.71
N GLU A 161 -4.56 17.00 -14.86
CA GLU A 161 -4.46 15.59 -15.30
C GLU A 161 -5.83 15.02 -15.72
N LEU A 162 -6.93 15.65 -15.27
CA LEU A 162 -8.28 15.26 -15.66
C LEU A 162 -8.73 15.90 -16.98
N PHE A 163 -8.06 16.97 -17.44
CA PHE A 163 -8.43 17.65 -18.67
C PHE A 163 -7.70 17.05 -19.87
N SER A 164 -8.43 16.34 -20.73
CA SER A 164 -7.96 15.88 -22.04
C SER A 164 -8.39 16.86 -23.14
N LYS A 165 -7.57 17.02 -24.18
CA LYS A 165 -7.97 17.79 -25.39
C LYS A 165 -9.11 17.11 -26.17
N TRP A 166 -9.30 15.82 -25.96
CA TRP A 166 -10.28 15.00 -26.66
C TRP A 166 -11.60 14.96 -25.87
N VAL A 167 -12.70 15.20 -26.59
CA VAL A 167 -14.07 15.21 -26.04
C VAL A 167 -14.43 13.81 -25.54
N GLY A 168 -14.92 13.71 -24.31
CA GLY A 168 -15.39 12.45 -23.70
C GLY A 168 -14.31 11.62 -23.00
N GLU A 169 -13.02 11.86 -23.25
CA GLU A 169 -11.93 11.17 -22.54
C GLU A 169 -11.84 11.58 -21.06
N SER A 170 -12.13 12.85 -20.73
CA SER A 170 -12.11 13.34 -19.36
C SER A 170 -13.20 12.68 -18.49
N GLU A 171 -14.40 12.47 -19.03
CA GLU A 171 -15.50 11.78 -18.31
C GLU A 171 -15.19 10.30 -18.12
N LYS A 172 -14.63 9.66 -19.15
CA LYS A 172 -14.19 8.27 -19.08
C LYS A 172 -13.12 8.08 -18.01
N ALA A 173 -12.13 8.98 -17.93
CA ALA A 173 -11.09 8.93 -16.90
C ALA A 173 -11.66 9.07 -15.47
N ILE A 174 -12.68 9.91 -15.26
CA ILE A 174 -13.35 10.05 -13.97
C ILE A 174 -14.13 8.76 -13.63
N ARG A 175 -14.80 8.15 -14.61
CA ARG A 175 -15.55 6.89 -14.43
C ARG A 175 -14.64 5.69 -14.19
N ASP A 176 -13.44 5.69 -14.77
CA ASP A 176 -12.45 4.64 -14.54
C ASP A 176 -11.77 4.81 -13.16
N LEU A 177 -11.85 5.99 -12.55
CA LEU A 177 -11.24 6.35 -11.26
C LEU A 177 -12.14 6.07 -10.05
N PHE A 178 -13.47 6.18 -10.18
CA PHE A 178 -14.45 6.06 -9.09
C PHE A 178 -15.52 5.01 -9.39
#